data_AF-A0A2G6C6V0-F1
#
_entry.id   AF-A0A2G6C6V0-F1
#
_cell.length_a   1.000
_cell.length_b   1.000
_cell.length_c   1.000
_cell.angle_alpha   90.00
_cell.angle_beta   90.00
_cell.angle_gamma   90.00
#
_symmetry.space_group_name_H-M   'P 1'
#
loop_
_entity.id
_entity.type
_entity.pdbx_description
1 polymer ?
#
loop_
_entity_poly.entity_id
_entity_poly.type
_entity_poly.pdbx_seq_one_letter_code
_entity_poly.pdbx_strand_id
1 'polypeptide(L)'
;MIPGRGAWLEFETAANGALYVKIDRRRKLPVTTLLRALGYPKTSEIKNLFKDIDTGDVKYIDETLEKDTSRGASEALIEVYRRLRPGDLATVDNARQMIERMFFDFKRFDYSRVGRFKLNQRLGLDVPNTTANRVFRMEDLVAVIRELIRLNNTQEPADDIDALSNRRVKLVGELIARQFRVGMLRMQRNIMDRMSVADMETITP
;
A
#
# COMPACT_ATOMS: atom_id res chain seq x y z
N MET A 1 6.73 -4.32 0.16
CA MET A 1 6.08 -4.46 1.48
C MET A 1 5.01 -5.55 1.47
N ILE A 2 5.18 -6.53 2.35
CA ILE A 2 4.28 -7.68 2.49
C ILE A 2 3.64 -7.62 3.89
N PRO A 3 2.35 -7.27 4.01
CA PRO A 3 1.69 -7.26 5.32
C PRO A 3 1.35 -8.68 5.78
N GLY A 4 1.11 -8.85 7.08
CA GLY A 4 0.52 -10.08 7.62
C GLY A 4 -0.88 -10.33 7.08
N ARG A 5 -1.64 -9.26 6.85
CA ARG A 5 -2.95 -9.24 6.18
C ARG A 5 -3.11 -7.92 5.42
N GLY A 6 -3.59 -7.97 4.18
CA GLY A 6 -3.90 -6.76 3.39
C GLY A 6 -3.25 -6.79 2.01
N ALA A 7 -3.35 -5.66 1.30
CA ALA A 7 -2.77 -5.50 -0.03
C ALA A 7 -1.24 -5.46 0.02
N TRP A 8 -0.60 -6.10 -0.95
CA TRP A 8 0.85 -6.02 -1.12
C TRP A 8 1.22 -4.76 -1.88
N LEU A 9 2.36 -4.16 -1.52
CA LEU A 9 2.96 -3.07 -2.28
C LEU A 9 4.32 -3.53 -2.77
N GLU A 10 4.48 -3.62 -4.08
CA GLU A 10 5.72 -4.04 -4.73
C GLU A 10 6.28 -2.85 -5.50
N PHE A 11 7.54 -2.51 -5.26
CA PHE A 11 8.18 -1.37 -5.89
C PHE A 11 9.20 -1.86 -6.90
N GLU A 12 9.36 -1.14 -8.00
CA GLU A 12 10.36 -1.42 -9.03
C GLU A 12 10.95 -0.11 -9.55
N THR A 13 12.25 -0.12 -9.87
CA THR A 13 12.91 0.96 -10.59
C THR A 13 13.03 0.56 -12.06
N ALA A 14 12.57 1.42 -12.97
CA ALA A 14 12.80 1.22 -14.40
C ALA A 14 14.22 1.63 -14.80
N ALA A 15 14.67 1.20 -15.98
CA ALA A 15 16.01 1.51 -16.49
C ALA A 15 16.27 3.02 -16.66
N ASN A 16 15.22 3.82 -16.89
CA ASN A 16 15.32 5.28 -16.97
C ASN A 16 15.29 5.97 -15.59
N GLY A 17 15.27 5.21 -14.47
CA GLY A 17 15.17 5.78 -13.13
C GLY A 17 13.76 6.04 -12.62
N ALA A 18 12.71 5.85 -13.42
CA ALA A 18 11.34 6.03 -12.93
C ALA A 18 10.96 4.93 -11.92
N LEU A 19 10.44 5.32 -10.76
CA LEU A 19 9.98 4.45 -9.69
C LEU A 19 8.50 4.12 -9.86
N TYR A 20 8.18 2.83 -9.84
CA TYR A 20 6.82 2.33 -9.95
C TYR A 20 6.41 1.52 -8.72
N VAL A 21 5.10 1.48 -8.47
CA VAL A 21 4.48 0.61 -7.47
C VAL A 21 3.38 -0.22 -8.10
N LYS A 22 3.30 -1.49 -7.68
CA LYS A 22 2.20 -2.42 -7.96
C LYS A 22 1.48 -2.68 -6.65
N ILE A 23 0.15 -2.56 -6.69
CA ILE A 23 -0.72 -2.86 -5.55
C ILE A 23 -1.38 -4.20 -5.82
N ASP A 24 -1.23 -5.18 -4.93
CA ASP A 24 -1.82 -6.52 -5.03
C ASP A 24 -1.57 -7.19 -6.39
N ARG A 25 -0.32 -7.11 -6.89
CA ARG A 25 0.12 -7.65 -8.19
C ARG A 25 -0.64 -7.11 -9.41
N ARG A 26 -1.29 -5.96 -9.28
CA ARG A 26 -1.95 -5.26 -10.41
C ARG A 26 -0.95 -4.49 -11.26
N ARG A 27 -1.45 -3.86 -12.32
CA ARG A 27 -0.64 -3.04 -13.24
C ARG A 27 0.09 -1.95 -12.47
N LYS A 28 1.35 -1.73 -12.80
CA LYS A 28 2.21 -0.73 -12.16
C LYS A 28 1.74 0.70 -12.41
N LEU A 29 1.90 1.55 -11.42
CA LEU A 29 1.68 3.00 -11.51
C LEU A 29 2.92 3.73 -10.98
N PRO A 30 3.18 4.98 -11.41
CA PRO A 30 4.22 5.80 -10.83
C PRO A 30 4.03 5.94 -9.31
N VAL A 31 5.12 5.86 -8.54
CA VAL A 31 5.06 5.98 -7.08
C VAL A 31 4.48 7.33 -6.64
N THR A 32 4.73 8.39 -7.41
CA THR A 32 4.21 9.73 -7.15
C THR A 32 2.69 9.81 -7.25
N THR A 33 2.06 9.03 -8.13
CA THR A 33 0.59 8.91 -8.18
C THR A 33 0.06 8.36 -6.85
N LEU A 34 0.72 7.36 -6.25
CA LEU A 34 0.32 6.84 -4.95
C LEU A 34 0.52 7.89 -3.83
N LEU A 35 1.63 8.64 -3.85
CA LEU A 35 1.88 9.74 -2.90
C LEU A 35 0.80 10.83 -2.98
N ARG A 36 0.41 11.23 -4.21
CA ARG A 36 -0.67 12.20 -4.43
C ARG A 36 -2.02 11.71 -3.93
N ALA A 37 -2.33 10.45 -4.18
CA ALA A 37 -3.59 9.85 -3.76
C ALA A 37 -3.75 9.79 -2.23
N LEU A 38 -2.63 9.64 -1.50
CA LEU A 38 -2.66 9.34 -0.07
C LEU A 38 -2.32 10.52 0.85
N GLY A 39 -1.72 11.61 0.38
CA GLY A 39 -1.43 12.74 1.27
C GLY A 39 -0.56 13.87 0.73
N TYR A 40 0.10 13.70 -0.42
CA TYR A 40 1.01 14.72 -0.97
C TYR A 40 0.55 15.17 -2.36
N PRO A 41 -0.55 15.96 -2.46
CA PRO A 41 -1.16 16.30 -3.74
C PRO A 41 -0.27 17.15 -4.63
N LYS A 42 0.62 17.97 -4.06
CA LYS A 42 1.43 18.94 -4.82
C LYS A 42 2.78 18.37 -5.19
N THR A 43 3.22 18.69 -6.41
CA THR A 43 4.54 18.30 -6.91
C THR A 43 5.67 18.86 -6.03
N SER A 44 5.53 20.10 -5.55
CA SER A 44 6.53 20.74 -4.69
C SER A 44 6.68 20.00 -3.35
N GLU A 45 5.58 19.55 -2.74
CA GLU A 45 5.60 18.77 -1.50
C GLU A 45 6.32 17.45 -1.71
N ILE A 46 6.00 16.73 -2.80
CA ILE A 46 6.69 15.47 -3.15
C ILE A 46 8.19 15.70 -3.34
N LYS A 47 8.60 16.70 -4.13
CA LYS A 47 10.03 17.01 -4.33
C LYS A 47 10.73 17.34 -3.02
N ASN A 48 10.07 18.09 -2.13
CA ASN A 48 10.65 18.46 -0.84
C ASN A 48 10.89 17.24 0.08
N LEU A 49 10.06 16.19 0.01
CA LEU A 49 10.23 14.97 0.83
C LEU A 49 11.51 14.20 0.55
N PHE A 50 12.04 14.33 -0.68
CA PHE A 50 13.18 13.55 -1.16
C PHE A 50 14.37 14.41 -1.57
N LYS A 51 14.29 15.74 -1.41
CA LYS A 51 15.32 16.69 -1.86
C LYS A 51 16.72 16.39 -1.32
N ASP A 52 16.80 15.87 -0.11
CA ASP A 52 18.03 15.58 0.60
C ASP A 52 18.67 14.23 0.21
N ILE A 53 17.89 13.30 -0.36
CA ILE A 53 18.37 11.96 -0.75
C ILE A 53 18.46 11.75 -2.26
N ASP A 54 17.64 12.46 -3.05
CA ASP A 54 17.61 12.38 -4.52
C ASP A 54 18.69 13.27 -5.16
N THR A 55 19.92 13.11 -4.66
CA THR A 55 21.08 13.95 -5.03
C THR A 55 22.01 13.29 -6.05
N GLY A 56 21.75 12.04 -6.43
CA GLY A 56 22.54 11.30 -7.42
C GLY A 56 22.42 11.85 -8.84
N ASP A 57 23.13 11.20 -9.77
CA ASP A 57 23.15 11.57 -11.20
C ASP A 57 21.75 11.44 -11.83
N VAL A 58 21.05 10.35 -11.48
CA VAL A 58 19.65 10.12 -11.86
C VAL A 58 18.76 10.75 -10.81
N LYS A 59 17.84 11.62 -11.25
CA LYS A 59 16.80 12.24 -10.42
C LYS A 59 15.55 11.37 -10.43
N TYR A 60 15.50 10.38 -9.55
CA TYR A 60 14.44 9.36 -9.56
C TYR A 60 13.04 9.95 -9.41
N ILE A 61 12.88 10.98 -8.56
CA ILE A 61 11.58 11.61 -8.36
C ILE A 61 11.17 12.42 -9.59
N ASP A 62 12.10 13.11 -10.24
CA ASP A 62 11.79 13.88 -11.46
C ASP A 62 11.44 12.96 -12.63
N GLU A 63 12.22 11.88 -12.84
CA GLU A 63 11.93 10.83 -13.83
C GLU A 63 10.55 10.18 -13.58
N THR A 64 10.21 9.96 -12.31
CA THR A 64 8.90 9.40 -11.94
C THR A 64 7.76 10.38 -12.20
N LEU A 65 7.95 11.66 -11.85
CA LEU A 65 6.97 12.72 -12.08
C LEU A 65 6.69 12.94 -13.57
N GLU A 66 7.68 12.76 -14.43
CA GLU A 66 7.48 12.84 -15.89
C GLU A 66 6.55 11.74 -16.41
N LYS A 67 6.59 10.55 -15.81
CA LYS A 67 5.70 9.43 -16.16
C LYS A 67 4.36 9.47 -15.42
N ASP A 68 4.20 10.35 -14.43
CA ASP A 68 2.98 10.55 -13.67
C ASP A 68 1.97 11.39 -14.47
N THR A 69 0.88 10.75 -14.88
CA THR A 69 -0.19 11.43 -15.61
C THR A 69 -1.09 12.28 -14.71
N SER A 70 -1.02 12.09 -13.39
CA SER A 70 -1.89 12.78 -12.43
C SER A 70 -1.28 14.10 -11.93
N ARG A 71 -2.11 15.15 -11.82
CA ARG A 71 -1.69 16.48 -11.37
C ARG A 71 -2.16 16.85 -9.97
N GLY A 72 -3.06 16.06 -9.37
CA GLY A 72 -3.59 16.29 -8.03
C GLY A 72 -4.20 15.05 -7.38
N ALA A 73 -4.65 15.18 -6.13
CA ALA A 73 -5.16 14.04 -5.35
C ALA A 73 -6.36 13.36 -6.01
N SER A 74 -7.33 14.11 -6.54
CA SER A 74 -8.55 13.55 -7.13
C SER A 74 -8.25 12.67 -8.35
N GLU A 75 -7.40 13.14 -9.26
CA GLU A 75 -6.96 12.37 -10.43
C GLU A 75 -6.15 11.14 -10.03
N ALA A 76 -5.26 11.31 -9.06
CA ALA A 76 -4.43 10.23 -8.54
C ALA A 76 -5.26 9.12 -7.87
N LEU A 77 -6.28 9.49 -7.08
CA LEU A 77 -7.24 8.55 -6.49
C LEU A 77 -7.95 7.74 -7.57
N ILE A 78 -8.43 8.41 -8.62
CA ILE A 78 -9.10 7.77 -9.75
C ILE A 78 -8.15 6.82 -10.49
N GLU A 79 -6.90 7.23 -10.72
CA GLU A 79 -5.90 6.40 -11.41
C GLU A 79 -5.58 5.14 -10.60
N VAL A 80 -5.33 5.27 -9.29
CA VAL A 80 -5.13 4.13 -8.38
C VAL A 80 -6.35 3.20 -8.40
N TYR A 81 -7.56 3.76 -8.35
CA TYR A 81 -8.80 2.99 -8.40
C TYR A 81 -8.94 2.19 -9.70
N ARG A 82 -8.71 2.81 -10.86
CA ARG A 82 -8.77 2.15 -12.17
C ARG A 82 -7.78 0.98 -12.30
N ARG A 83 -6.60 1.08 -11.68
CA ARG A 83 -5.62 -0.03 -11.66
C ARG A 83 -6.07 -1.20 -10.81
N LEU A 84 -6.76 -0.93 -9.70
CA LEU A 84 -7.27 -1.93 -8.78
C LEU A 84 -8.56 -2.60 -9.28
N ARG A 85 -9.43 -1.82 -9.93
CA ARG A 85 -10.73 -2.26 -10.46
C ARG A 85 -10.93 -1.76 -11.89
N PRO A 86 -10.34 -2.45 -12.88
CA PRO A 86 -10.53 -2.09 -14.27
C PRO A 86 -11.99 -2.34 -14.69
N GLY A 87 -12.64 -1.35 -15.30
CA GLY A 87 -14.00 -1.44 -15.81
C GLY A 87 -15.08 -0.86 -14.90
N ASP A 88 -14.80 -0.64 -13.61
CA ASP A 88 -15.72 0.03 -12.69
C ASP A 88 -15.75 1.55 -12.94
N LEU A 89 -16.91 2.17 -12.77
CA LEU A 89 -17.02 3.64 -12.75
C LEU A 89 -16.24 4.20 -11.56
N ALA A 90 -15.21 5.00 -11.85
CA ALA A 90 -14.36 5.61 -10.85
C ALA A 90 -14.86 7.02 -10.51
N THR A 91 -15.26 7.23 -9.26
CA THR A 91 -15.55 8.56 -8.71
C THR A 91 -14.51 8.87 -7.62
N VAL A 92 -14.34 10.14 -7.28
CA VAL A 92 -13.35 10.51 -6.25
C VAL A 92 -13.70 9.88 -4.89
N ASP A 93 -14.99 9.87 -4.54
CA ASP A 93 -15.43 9.38 -3.23
C ASP A 93 -15.35 7.86 -3.12
N ASN A 94 -15.73 7.12 -4.18
CA ASN A 94 -15.60 5.66 -4.16
C ASN A 94 -14.12 5.23 -4.15
N ALA A 95 -13.26 5.98 -4.85
CA ALA A 95 -11.82 5.74 -4.88
C ALA A 95 -11.19 5.99 -3.51
N ARG A 96 -11.48 7.15 -2.90
CA ARG A 96 -11.03 7.49 -1.56
C ARG A 96 -11.44 6.44 -0.55
N GLN A 97 -12.73 6.11 -0.48
CA GLN A 97 -13.24 5.15 0.49
C GLN A 97 -12.62 3.76 0.33
N MET A 98 -12.40 3.31 -0.92
CA MET A 98 -11.75 2.02 -1.17
C MET A 98 -10.30 2.01 -0.70
N ILE A 99 -9.53 3.06 -1.03
CA ILE A 99 -8.12 3.17 -0.69
C ILE A 99 -7.94 3.31 0.84
N GLU A 100 -8.78 4.12 1.49
CA GLU A 100 -8.80 4.25 2.95
C GLU A 100 -9.01 2.89 3.65
N ARG A 101 -10.03 2.16 3.22
CA ARG A 101 -10.32 0.81 3.72
C ARG A 101 -9.23 -0.20 3.38
N MET A 102 -8.50 0.00 2.28
CA MET A 102 -7.46 -0.94 1.85
C MET A 102 -6.20 -0.84 2.71
N PHE A 103 -5.82 0.37 3.13
CA PHE A 103 -4.53 0.62 3.77
C PHE A 103 -4.63 1.01 5.25
N PHE A 104 -5.69 1.73 5.66
CA PHE A 104 -5.79 2.35 6.99
C PHE A 104 -6.82 1.69 7.90
N ASP A 105 -7.65 0.78 7.39
CA ASP A 105 -8.55 -0.03 8.22
C ASP A 105 -7.82 -1.26 8.77
N PHE A 106 -7.60 -1.30 10.08
CA PHE A 106 -6.94 -2.42 10.76
C PHE A 106 -7.59 -3.78 10.48
N LYS A 107 -8.91 -3.84 10.27
CA LYS A 107 -9.61 -5.10 9.95
C LYS A 107 -9.17 -5.68 8.61
N ARG A 108 -8.73 -4.82 7.68
CA ARG A 108 -8.34 -5.16 6.30
C ARG A 108 -6.83 -5.16 6.10
N PHE A 109 -6.10 -4.29 6.78
CA PHE A 109 -4.66 -4.16 6.70
C PHE A 109 -4.00 -4.28 8.07
N ASP A 110 -3.02 -5.17 8.21
CA ASP A 110 -2.22 -5.34 9.42
C ASP A 110 -0.84 -5.86 9.02
N TYR A 111 0.22 -5.09 9.28
CA TYR A 111 1.60 -5.55 9.10
C TYR A 111 1.92 -6.76 9.98
N SER A 112 1.14 -7.04 11.03
CA SER A 112 1.42 -7.93 12.15
C SER A 112 2.49 -7.37 13.10
N ARG A 113 2.56 -7.94 14.31
CA ARG A 113 3.59 -7.57 15.30
C ARG A 113 4.99 -7.75 14.72
N VAL A 114 5.25 -8.90 14.10
CA VAL A 114 6.56 -9.19 13.50
C VAL A 114 6.83 -8.27 12.31
N GLY A 115 5.83 -8.02 11.46
CA GLY A 115 6.02 -7.16 10.29
C GLY A 115 6.33 -5.71 10.65
N ARG A 116 5.64 -5.12 11.63
CA ARG A 116 5.97 -3.77 12.12
C ARG A 116 7.36 -3.71 12.74
N PHE A 117 7.73 -4.70 13.55
CA PHE A 117 9.07 -4.79 14.12
C PHE A 117 10.16 -4.83 13.03
N LYS A 118 9.98 -5.68 12.01
CA LYS A 118 10.93 -5.78 10.89
C LYS A 118 11.00 -4.52 10.04
N LEU A 119 9.86 -3.88 9.78
CA LEU A 119 9.81 -2.64 9.02
C LEU A 119 10.60 -1.54 9.74
N ASN A 120 10.39 -1.41 11.04
CA ASN A 120 11.14 -0.50 11.89
C ASN A 120 12.64 -0.80 11.85
N GLN A 121 13.03 -2.06 12.03
CA GLN A 121 14.42 -2.48 12.02
C GLN A 121 15.10 -2.19 10.68
N ARG A 122 14.43 -2.50 9.55
CA ARG A 122 15.01 -2.37 8.21
C ARG A 122 15.14 -0.92 7.75
N LEU A 123 14.21 -0.06 8.17
CA LEU A 123 14.14 1.35 7.76
C LEU A 123 14.63 2.32 8.85
N GLY A 124 15.09 1.81 10.00
CA GLY A 124 15.56 2.62 11.12
C GLY A 124 14.46 3.49 11.76
N LEU A 125 13.22 3.00 11.81
CA LEU A 125 12.08 3.75 12.36
C LEU A 125 11.84 3.40 13.83
N ASP A 126 11.63 4.41 14.67
CA ASP A 126 11.21 4.23 16.07
C ASP A 126 9.69 4.43 16.22
N VAL A 127 8.94 3.37 15.87
CA VAL A 127 7.47 3.39 15.89
C VAL A 127 6.95 2.36 16.87
N PRO A 128 6.16 2.75 17.90
CA PRO A 128 5.58 1.79 18.84
C PRO A 128 4.76 0.71 18.12
N ASN A 129 4.96 -0.56 18.50
CA ASN A 129 4.31 -1.70 17.87
C ASN A 129 2.88 -1.94 18.42
N THR A 130 2.00 -0.98 18.18
CA THR A 130 0.59 -0.99 18.62
C THR A 130 -0.34 -1.32 17.46
N THR A 131 -1.59 -1.68 17.75
CA THR A 131 -2.61 -1.91 16.71
C THR A 131 -2.82 -0.69 15.80
N ALA A 132 -2.81 0.52 16.36
CA ALA A 132 -2.93 1.77 15.59
C ALA A 132 -1.76 1.99 14.64
N ASN A 133 -0.55 1.57 15.02
CA ASN A 133 0.64 1.72 14.18
C ASN A 133 0.89 0.54 13.25
N ARG A 134 0.09 -0.54 13.31
CA ARG A 134 0.26 -1.70 12.42
C ARG A 134 -0.52 -1.60 11.12
N VAL A 135 -1.30 -0.54 10.94
CA VAL A 135 -1.84 -0.17 9.62
C VAL A 135 -0.77 0.54 8.79
N PHE A 136 -1.07 0.79 7.52
CA PHE A 136 -0.21 1.55 6.63
C PHE A 136 -0.04 2.99 7.15
N ARG A 137 1.18 3.52 7.08
CA ARG A 137 1.47 4.91 7.40
C ARG A 137 2.17 5.60 6.24
N MET A 138 1.91 6.89 6.08
CA MET A 138 2.59 7.68 5.05
C MET A 138 4.08 7.79 5.29
N GLU A 139 4.51 7.85 6.56
CA GLU A 139 5.94 7.88 6.90
C GLU A 139 6.64 6.59 6.47
N ASP A 140 5.97 5.43 6.56
CA ASP A 140 6.53 4.16 6.10
C ASP A 140 6.75 4.17 4.58
N LEU A 141 5.77 4.70 3.82
CA LEU A 141 5.88 4.80 2.37
C LEU A 141 7.06 5.69 1.97
N VAL A 142 7.17 6.86 2.59
CA VAL A 142 8.28 7.80 2.34
C VAL A 142 9.61 7.13 2.67
N ALA A 143 9.73 6.46 3.83
CA ALA A 143 10.95 5.76 4.22
C ALA A 143 11.33 4.64 3.24
N VAL A 144 10.35 3.87 2.74
CA VAL A 144 10.60 2.84 1.71
C VAL A 144 11.13 3.47 0.42
N ILE A 145 10.53 4.57 -0.04
CA ILE A 145 10.96 5.24 -1.28
C ILE A 145 12.37 5.83 -1.11
N ARG A 146 12.66 6.42 0.05
CA ARG A 146 14.02 6.92 0.37
C ARG A 146 15.04 5.79 0.34
N GLU A 147 14.71 4.63 0.90
CA GLU A 147 15.59 3.47 0.87
C GLU A 147 15.79 2.93 -0.55
N LEU A 148 14.76 2.94 -1.40
CA LEU A 148 14.91 2.58 -2.81
C LEU A 148 15.86 3.54 -3.54
N ILE A 149 15.71 4.85 -3.36
CA ILE A 149 16.62 5.83 -3.97
C ILE A 149 18.05 5.59 -3.49
N ARG A 150 18.25 5.38 -2.18
CA ARG A 150 19.56 5.07 -1.60
C ARG A 150 20.17 3.82 -2.21
N LEU A 151 19.42 2.72 -2.32
CA LEU A 151 19.90 1.46 -2.89
C LEU A 151 20.22 1.59 -4.38
N ASN A 152 19.40 2.32 -5.16
CA ASN A 152 19.71 2.56 -6.57
C ASN A 152 20.98 3.43 -6.75
N ASN A 153 21.27 4.34 -5.82
CA ASN A 153 22.50 5.15 -5.87
C ASN A 153 23.73 4.39 -5.38
N THR A 154 23.61 3.65 -4.27
CA THR A 154 24.75 2.97 -3.62
C THR A 154 25.08 1.62 -4.22
N GLN A 155 24.12 0.98 -4.90
CA GLN A 155 24.25 -0.38 -5.43
C GLN A 155 24.69 -1.41 -4.36
N GLU A 156 24.36 -1.13 -3.09
CA GLU A 156 24.59 -2.06 -1.99
C GLU A 156 23.80 -3.37 -2.19
N PRO A 157 24.28 -4.48 -1.60
CA PRO A 157 23.62 -5.75 -1.71
C PRO A 157 22.17 -5.69 -1.20
N ALA A 158 21.28 -6.30 -1.96
CA ALA A 158 19.89 -6.47 -1.58
C ALA A 158 19.75 -7.41 -0.36
N ASP A 159 18.60 -7.34 0.30
CA ASP A 159 18.28 -8.24 1.42
C ASP A 159 18.29 -9.71 0.95
N ASP A 160 18.94 -10.58 1.71
CA ASP A 160 18.93 -12.03 1.46
C ASP A 160 17.53 -12.61 1.73
N ILE A 161 16.87 -13.05 0.65
CA ILE A 161 15.53 -13.62 0.68
C ILE A 161 15.50 -15.05 1.25
N ASP A 162 16.64 -15.74 1.25
CA ASP A 162 16.75 -17.13 1.70
C ASP A 162 17.11 -17.24 3.18
N ALA A 163 17.56 -16.15 3.79
CA ALA A 163 17.76 -16.05 5.23
C ALA A 163 16.51 -16.52 6.00
N LEU A 164 16.70 -17.47 6.92
CA LEU A 164 15.61 -18.03 7.72
C LEU A 164 14.87 -16.98 8.55
N SER A 165 15.55 -15.90 8.93
CA SER A 165 14.93 -14.75 9.59
C SER A 165 13.79 -14.17 8.74
N ASN A 166 13.90 -14.22 7.41
CA ASN A 166 12.91 -13.74 6.42
C ASN A 166 11.89 -14.80 6.00
N ARG A 167 12.08 -16.06 6.40
CA ARG A 167 11.12 -17.14 6.21
C ARG A 167 10.24 -17.30 7.46
N ARG A 168 9.01 -17.76 7.27
CA ARG A 168 8.10 -18.08 8.39
C ARG A 168 7.39 -19.39 8.14
N VAL A 169 7.27 -20.20 9.18
CA VAL A 169 6.43 -21.40 9.17
C VAL A 169 5.00 -20.98 9.48
N LYS A 170 4.04 -21.46 8.70
CA LYS A 170 2.61 -21.28 8.96
C LYS A 170 2.07 -22.58 9.55
N LEU A 171 1.49 -22.48 10.74
CA LEU A 171 0.87 -23.63 11.40
C LEU A 171 -0.49 -23.94 10.78
N VAL A 172 -0.95 -25.18 10.92
CA VAL A 172 -2.26 -25.64 10.38
C VAL A 172 -3.40 -24.74 10.89
N GLY A 173 -3.41 -24.41 12.18
CA GLY A 173 -4.41 -23.52 12.77
C GLY A 173 -4.43 -22.12 12.14
N GLU A 174 -3.27 -21.59 11.73
CA GLU A 174 -3.19 -20.30 11.03
C GLU A 174 -3.80 -20.38 9.62
N LEU A 175 -3.53 -21.47 8.91
CA LEU A 175 -4.08 -21.70 7.57
C LEU A 175 -5.61 -21.82 7.62
N ILE A 176 -6.15 -22.58 8.59
CA ILE A 176 -7.60 -22.73 8.81
C ILE A 176 -8.22 -21.39 9.20
N ALA A 177 -7.64 -20.68 10.19
CA ALA A 177 -8.16 -19.39 10.64
C ALA A 177 -8.21 -18.36 9.50
N ARG A 178 -7.21 -18.37 8.60
CA ARG A 178 -7.21 -17.51 7.42
C ARG A 178 -8.37 -17.84 6.48
N GLN A 179 -8.60 -19.11 6.16
CA GLN A 179 -9.71 -19.52 5.29
C GLN A 179 -11.07 -19.21 5.91
N PHE A 180 -11.24 -19.52 7.20
CA PHE A 180 -12.46 -19.22 7.94
C PHE A 180 -12.77 -17.73 7.92
N ARG A 181 -11.76 -16.86 8.16
CA ARG A 181 -11.93 -15.40 8.10
C ARG A 181 -12.38 -14.92 6.73
N VAL A 182 -11.81 -15.45 5.64
CA VAL A 182 -12.25 -15.11 4.28
C VAL A 182 -13.70 -15.50 4.06
N GLY A 183 -14.12 -16.67 4.53
CA GLY A 183 -15.52 -17.11 4.53
C GLY A 183 -16.44 -16.16 5.30
N MET A 184 -16.08 -15.80 6.53
CA MET A 184 -16.85 -14.89 7.38
C MET A 184 -17.00 -13.49 6.75
N LEU A 185 -15.95 -12.96 6.10
CA LEU A 185 -16.03 -11.68 5.40
C LEU A 185 -16.98 -11.72 4.18
N ARG A 186 -17.06 -12.86 3.49
CA ARG A 186 -18.04 -13.06 2.40
C ARG A 186 -19.46 -13.16 2.95
N MET A 187 -19.65 -13.92 4.03
CA MET A 187 -20.95 -14.06 4.69
C MET A 187 -21.45 -12.71 5.21
N GLN A 188 -20.58 -11.92 5.87
CA GLN A 188 -20.92 -10.57 6.32
C GLN A 188 -21.38 -9.68 5.15
N ARG A 189 -20.67 -9.71 4.02
CA ARG A 189 -21.07 -8.93 2.84
C ARG A 189 -22.46 -9.33 2.36
N ASN A 190 -22.68 -10.63 2.16
CA ASN A 190 -23.97 -11.15 1.70
C ASN A 190 -25.13 -10.79 2.66
N ILE A 191 -24.87 -10.79 3.97
CA ILE A 191 -25.87 -10.37 4.97
C ILE A 191 -26.17 -8.88 4.82
N MET A 192 -25.16 -8.01 4.74
CA MET A 192 -25.38 -6.57 4.56
C MET A 192 -26.11 -6.25 3.25
N ASP A 193 -25.76 -6.95 2.16
CA ASP A 193 -26.42 -6.78 0.88
C ASP A 193 -27.91 -7.19 0.99
N ARG A 194 -28.22 -8.29 1.66
CA ARG A 194 -29.61 -8.72 1.92
C ARG A 194 -30.37 -7.72 2.80
N MET A 195 -29.75 -7.24 3.88
CA MET A 195 -30.36 -6.23 4.77
C MET A 195 -30.68 -4.92 4.04
N SER A 196 -29.92 -4.57 3.00
CA SER A 196 -30.16 -3.36 2.20
C SER A 196 -31.34 -3.46 1.23
N VAL A 197 -31.73 -4.69 0.86
CA VAL A 197 -32.81 -4.96 -0.10
C VAL A 197 -34.09 -5.43 0.61
N ALA A 198 -33.97 -5.94 1.84
CA ALA A 198 -35.11 -6.42 2.62
C ALA A 198 -35.97 -5.26 3.13
N ASP A 199 -37.29 -5.37 2.95
CA ASP A 199 -38.26 -4.43 3.51
C ASP A 199 -38.28 -4.54 5.03
N MET A 200 -38.00 -3.43 5.72
CA MET A 200 -37.89 -3.38 7.18
C MET A 200 -39.14 -3.89 7.92
N GLU A 201 -40.32 -3.83 7.28
CA GLU A 201 -41.59 -4.33 7.84
C GLU A 201 -41.76 -5.85 7.73
N THR A 202 -41.01 -6.52 6.85
CA THR A 202 -41.10 -7.98 6.63
C THR A 202 -40.01 -8.80 7.33
N ILE A 203 -39.06 -8.13 8.00
CA ILE A 203 -37.99 -8.81 8.75
C ILE A 203 -38.55 -9.22 10.11
N THR A 204 -39.07 -10.45 10.22
CA THR A 204 -39.25 -11.12 11.51
C THR A 204 -37.92 -11.69 12.01
N PRO A 205 -37.69 -11.68 13.34
CA PRO A 205 -36.43 -12.11 13.95
C PRO A 205 -36.08 -13.58 13.70
#